data_AF-A0A820WTV2-F1
#
_entry.id   AF-A0A820WTV2-F1
#
_cell.length_a   1.000
_cell.length_b   1.000
_cell.length_c   1.000
_cell.angle_alpha   90.00
_cell.angle_beta   90.00
_cell.angle_gamma   90.00
#
_symmetry.space_group_name_H-M   'P 1'
#
loop_
_entity.id
_entity.type
_entity.pdbx_description
1 polymer ?
#
loop_
_entity_poly.entity_id
_entity_poly.type
_entity_poly.pdbx_seq_one_letter_code
_entity_poly.pdbx_strand_id
1 'polypeptide(L)'
;MPFNGTDVQLEFVRIDPFVRTTLANKGGQLEAQFRVPDTYGIFKFVIDYNRVGYSHLYSATQVSVHPLLHTEYERFITSAYPYYISTFSMMAGAFLLSFLVLYHRDDLPKKKAE
;
A
#
# COMPACT_ATOMS: atom_id res chain seq x y z
N MET A 1 23.23 11.44 33.81
CA MET A 1 21.82 11.05 34.08
C MET A 1 21.03 11.26 32.80
N PRO A 2 20.14 10.34 32.39
CA PRO A 2 19.30 10.54 31.21
C PRO A 2 18.33 11.72 31.41
N PHE A 3 18.01 12.42 30.33
CA PHE A 3 17.12 13.59 30.35
C PHE A 3 15.67 13.16 30.64
N ASN A 4 14.97 13.91 31.51
CA ASN A 4 13.62 13.60 31.96
C ASN A 4 12.60 14.68 31.56
N GLY A 5 12.66 15.15 30.32
CA GLY A 5 11.67 16.07 29.76
C GLY A 5 10.47 15.32 29.19
N THR A 6 9.26 15.82 29.47
CA THR A 6 7.97 15.26 29.00
C THR A 6 7.36 16.01 27.83
N ASP A 7 8.01 17.09 27.39
CA ASP A 7 7.50 18.05 26.41
C ASP A 7 8.35 18.10 25.13
N VAL A 8 9.21 17.10 24.91
CA VAL A 8 9.97 16.95 23.68
C VAL A 8 9.02 16.53 22.55
N GLN A 9 8.97 17.31 21.48
CA GLN A 9 8.12 17.05 20.33
C GLN A 9 8.95 16.59 19.14
N LEU A 10 8.42 15.59 18.43
CA LEU A 10 8.90 15.15 17.14
C LEU A 10 7.95 15.68 16.07
N GLU A 11 8.53 16.27 15.03
CA GLU A 11 7.82 16.69 13.84
C GLU A 11 8.25 15.84 12.64
N PHE A 12 7.27 15.36 11.89
CA PHE A 12 7.47 14.70 10.61
C PHE A 12 7.13 15.69 9.50
N VAL A 13 8.16 16.21 8.83
CA VAL A 13 8.07 17.43 8.01
C VAL A 13 8.55 17.17 6.58
N ARG A 14 7.96 17.87 5.61
CA ARG A 14 8.53 18.03 4.27
C ARG A 14 8.78 19.51 3.96
N ILE A 15 7.72 20.24 3.62
CA ILE A 15 7.69 21.71 3.53
C ILE A 15 7.05 22.22 4.80
N ASP A 16 5.84 21.71 5.08
CA ASP A 16 5.09 21.93 6.31
C ASP A 16 5.07 20.66 7.17
N PRO A 17 4.85 20.77 8.49
CA PRO A 17 4.75 19.61 9.38
C PRO A 17 3.45 18.85 9.14
N PHE A 18 3.56 17.57 8.77
CA PHE A 18 2.40 16.69 8.56
C PHE A 18 1.92 16.06 9.87
N VAL A 19 2.87 15.66 10.72
CA VAL A 19 2.59 15.04 12.01
C VAL A 19 3.45 15.72 13.06
N ARG A 20 2.84 16.09 14.18
CA ARG A 20 3.53 16.56 15.39
C ARG A 20 3.09 15.68 16.55
N THR A 21 4.04 15.06 17.23
CA THR A 21 3.75 14.16 18.34
C THR A 21 4.75 14.36 19.48
N THR A 22 4.29 14.19 20.72
CA THR A 22 5.16 14.29 21.90
C THR A 22 5.83 12.93 22.13
N LEU A 23 7.13 12.93 22.39
CA LEU A 23 7.88 11.73 22.69
C LEU A 23 7.62 11.27 24.12
N ALA A 24 7.28 10.00 24.30
CA ALA A 24 7.11 9.39 25.62
C ALA A 24 8.46 8.85 26.12
N ASN A 25 8.79 9.14 27.39
CA ASN A 25 9.98 8.59 28.02
C ASN A 25 9.74 7.15 28.46
N LYS A 26 10.45 6.20 27.82
CA LYS A 26 10.50 4.79 28.20
C LYS A 26 11.91 4.44 28.62
N GLY A 27 12.16 4.39 29.93
CA GLY A 27 13.45 3.94 30.47
C GLY A 27 14.65 4.79 30.08
N GLY A 28 14.47 6.10 29.84
CA GLY A 28 15.52 7.02 29.43
C GLY A 28 15.65 7.21 27.92
N GLN A 29 14.85 6.51 27.11
CA GLN A 29 14.72 6.74 25.68
C GLN A 29 13.37 7.39 25.36
N LEU A 30 13.40 8.42 24.52
CA LEU A 30 12.22 9.15 24.07
C LEU A 30 11.71 8.53 22.77
N GLU A 31 10.52 7.95 22.81
CA GLU A 31 9.93 7.23 21.68
C GLU A 31 8.53 7.75 21.35
N ALA A 32 8.18 7.74 20.07
CA ALA A 32 6.80 7.87 19.60
C ALA A 32 6.55 6.94 18.41
N GLN A 33 5.32 6.44 18.30
CA GLN A 33 4.87 5.62 17.18
C GLN A 33 3.70 6.33 16.51
N PHE A 34 3.77 6.49 15.19
CA PHE A 34 2.74 7.13 14.40
C PHE A 34 2.67 6.53 12.99
N ARG A 35 1.55 6.73 12.31
CA ARG A 35 1.36 6.32 10.91
C ARG A 35 1.83 7.42 9.98
N VAL A 36 2.65 7.06 8.99
CA VAL A 36 3.13 7.96 7.94
C VAL A 36 1.94 8.43 7.08
N PRO A 37 1.91 9.71 6.65
CA PRO A 37 0.85 10.23 5.78
C PRO A 37 0.85 9.55 4.40
N ASP A 38 -0.30 9.59 3.72
CA ASP A 38 -0.51 8.97 2.40
C ASP A 38 0.22 9.71 1.23
N THR A 39 1.11 10.65 1.53
CA THR A 39 1.89 11.41 0.53
C THR A 39 3.32 10.87 0.46
N TYR A 40 3.76 10.51 -0.74
CA TYR A 40 5.13 10.07 -0.98
C TYR A 40 6.11 11.25 -1.10
N GLY A 41 7.39 10.97 -0.88
CA GLY A 41 8.47 11.94 -1.05
C GLY A 41 9.53 11.86 0.04
N ILE A 42 10.34 12.91 0.12
CA ILE A 42 11.42 13.03 1.09
C ILE A 42 10.87 13.79 2.31
N PHE A 43 10.94 13.17 3.47
CA PHE A 43 10.54 13.73 4.75
C PHE A 43 11.75 13.86 5.67
N LYS A 44 11.57 14.60 6.76
CA LYS A 44 12.53 14.74 7.84
C LYS A 44 11.83 14.50 9.17
N PHE A 45 12.46 13.72 10.03
CA PHE A 45 12.19 13.72 11.45
C PHE A 45 12.95 14.90 12.06
N VAL A 46 12.23 15.90 12.55
CA VAL A 46 12.80 17.10 13.16
C VAL A 46 12.46 17.11 14.64
N ILE A 47 13.49 17.28 15.47
CA ILE A 47 13.36 17.53 16.91
C ILE A 47 14.04 18.86 17.17
N ASP A 48 13.23 19.86 17.54
CA ASP A 48 13.69 21.18 17.96
C ASP A 48 13.30 21.40 19.42
N TYR A 49 14.26 21.26 20.31
CA TYR A 49 14.08 21.48 21.74
C TYR A 49 14.74 22.80 22.15
N ASN A 50 13.95 23.87 22.07
CA ASN A 50 14.33 25.20 22.53
C ASN A 50 13.54 25.55 23.80
N ARG A 51 14.24 25.63 24.94
CA ARG A 51 13.67 26.01 26.24
C ARG A 51 14.61 26.97 26.97
N VAL A 52 14.03 27.98 27.62
CA VAL A 52 14.78 28.94 28.42
C VAL A 52 15.51 28.20 29.54
N GLY A 53 16.81 28.43 29.67
CA GLY A 53 17.67 27.76 30.67
C GLY A 53 18.20 26.39 30.25
N TYR A 54 17.86 25.89 29.06
CA TYR A 54 18.44 24.70 28.46
C TYR A 54 19.25 25.05 27.21
N SER A 55 20.22 24.19 26.87
CA SER A 55 20.89 24.27 25.58
C SER A 55 19.91 23.93 24.46
N HIS A 56 19.93 24.75 23.41
CA HIS A 56 19.16 24.47 22.20
C HIS A 56 19.64 23.16 21.55
N LEU A 57 18.72 22.25 21.32
CA LEU A 57 18.99 20.98 20.63
C LEU A 57 18.17 20.92 19.35
N TYR A 58 18.86 20.81 18.22
CA TYR A 58 18.24 20.62 16.92
C TYR A 58 18.80 19.35 16.27
N SER A 59 17.91 18.44 15.88
CA SER A 59 18.26 17.21 15.17
C SER A 59 17.28 16.98 14.02
N ALA A 60 17.80 16.74 12.82
CA ALA A 60 17.00 16.51 11.63
C ALA A 60 17.51 15.28 10.87
N THR A 61 16.69 14.24 10.79
CA THR A 61 17.01 13.00 10.08
C THR A 61 16.15 12.87 8.84
N GLN A 62 16.77 12.85 7.66
CA GLN A 62 16.07 12.72 6.38
C GLN A 62 15.73 11.27 6.07
N VAL A 63 14.49 11.02 5.66
CA VAL A 63 13.97 9.70 5.28
C VAL A 63 13.10 9.80 4.04
N SER A 64 13.16 8.79 3.16
CA SER A 64 12.32 8.70 1.96
C SER A 64 11.10 7.81 2.22
N VAL A 65 9.91 8.34 1.96
CA VAL A 65 8.65 7.59 1.92
C VAL A 65 8.37 7.23 0.47
N HIS A 66 8.41 5.94 0.14
CA HIS A 66 8.10 5.44 -1.20
C HIS A 66 6.62 5.03 -1.29
N PRO A 67 6.00 5.13 -2.48
CA PRO A 67 4.67 4.57 -2.71
C PRO A 67 4.71 3.04 -2.68
N LEU A 68 3.52 2.43 -2.63
CA LEU A 68 3.36 0.98 -2.73
C LEU A 68 3.85 0.47 -4.09
N LEU A 69 4.56 -0.65 -4.07
CA LEU A 69 4.99 -1.36 -5.26
C LEU A 69 3.83 -2.16 -5.87
N HIS A 70 3.93 -2.51 -7.15
CA HIS A 70 2.90 -3.27 -7.85
C HIS A 70 2.61 -4.65 -7.21
N THR A 71 3.56 -5.20 -6.45
CA THR A 71 3.43 -6.48 -5.71
C THR A 71 2.77 -6.33 -4.35
N GLU A 72 2.67 -5.11 -3.83
CA GLU A 72 2.18 -4.82 -2.47
C GLU A 72 0.68 -4.48 -2.44
N TYR A 73 0.06 -4.30 -3.61
CA TYR A 73 -1.39 -4.14 -3.70
C TYR A 73 -2.11 -5.44 -3.32
N GLU A 74 -3.29 -5.29 -2.73
CA GLU A 74 -4.16 -6.41 -2.43
C GLU A 74 -4.57 -7.16 -3.71
N ARG A 75 -4.52 -8.49 -3.64
CA ARG A 75 -4.91 -9.39 -4.72
C ARG A 75 -6.10 -10.23 -4.26
N PHE A 76 -6.91 -10.66 -5.23
CA PHE A 76 -8.09 -11.50 -4.98
C PHE A 76 -9.15 -10.83 -4.09
N ILE A 77 -9.48 -9.59 -4.44
CA ILE A 77 -10.53 -8.83 -3.78
C ILE A 77 -11.87 -9.53 -4.01
N THR A 78 -12.64 -9.77 -2.95
CA THR A 78 -13.93 -10.50 -3.01
C THR A 78 -14.93 -9.83 -3.94
N SER A 79 -14.96 -8.50 -3.96
CA SER A 79 -15.80 -7.71 -4.87
C SER A 79 -15.44 -7.91 -6.35
N ALA A 80 -14.24 -8.39 -6.66
CA ALA A 80 -13.78 -8.63 -8.02
C ALA A 80 -14.01 -10.07 -8.51
N TYR A 81 -14.58 -10.96 -7.69
CA TYR A 81 -14.85 -12.36 -8.09
C TYR A 81 -15.67 -12.51 -9.37
N PRO A 82 -16.69 -11.69 -9.67
CA PRO A 82 -17.43 -11.79 -10.93
C PRO A 82 -16.51 -11.67 -12.16
N TYR A 83 -15.50 -10.80 -12.11
CA TYR A 83 -14.56 -10.58 -13.23
C TYR A 83 -13.55 -11.72 -13.38
N TYR A 84 -13.10 -12.30 -12.27
CA TYR A 84 -12.21 -13.46 -12.31
C TYR A 84 -12.94 -14.67 -12.92
N ILE A 85 -14.17 -14.94 -12.47
CA ILE A 85 -14.98 -16.05 -12.98
C ILE A 85 -15.35 -15.84 -14.45
N SER A 86 -15.71 -14.63 -14.87
CA SER A 86 -16.07 -14.35 -16.27
C SER A 86 -14.91 -14.65 -17.21
N THR A 87 -13.67 -14.30 -16.82
CA THR A 87 -12.48 -14.54 -17.62
C THR A 87 -12.25 -16.04 -17.82
N PHE A 88 -12.31 -16.83 -16.74
CA PHE A 88 -12.18 -18.29 -16.83
C PHE A 88 -13.34 -18.94 -17.61
N SER A 89 -14.57 -18.40 -17.48
CA SER A 89 -15.73 -18.86 -18.25
C SER A 89 -15.52 -18.67 -19.76
N MET A 90 -14.99 -17.52 -20.20
CA MET A 90 -14.70 -17.27 -21.61
C MET A 90 -13.59 -18.17 -22.14
N MET A 91 -12.52 -18.40 -21.36
CA MET A 91 -11.45 -19.34 -21.74
C MET A 91 -11.99 -20.76 -21.94
N ALA A 92 -12.80 -21.24 -20.99
CA ALA A 92 -13.43 -22.57 -21.08
C ALA A 92 -14.42 -22.65 -22.25
N GLY A 93 -15.20 -21.60 -22.47
CA GLY A 93 -16.15 -21.51 -23.59
C GLY A 93 -15.46 -21.57 -24.94
N ALA A 94 -14.39 -20.80 -25.14
CA ALA A 94 -13.61 -20.83 -26.37
C ALA A 94 -12.96 -22.20 -26.61
N PHE A 95 -12.45 -22.82 -25.55
CA PHE A 95 -11.88 -24.17 -25.63
C PHE A 95 -12.93 -25.21 -26.05
N LEU A 96 -14.08 -25.27 -25.37
CA LEU A 96 -15.16 -26.20 -25.70
C LEU A 96 -15.76 -25.94 -27.09
N LEU A 97 -15.91 -24.67 -27.47
CA LEU A 97 -16.39 -24.29 -28.79
C LEU A 97 -15.44 -24.77 -29.88
N SER A 98 -14.12 -24.67 -29.68
CA SER A 98 -13.14 -25.21 -30.62
C SER A 98 -13.31 -26.72 -30.84
N PHE A 99 -13.50 -27.50 -29.77
CA PHE A 99 -13.77 -28.95 -29.89
C PHE A 99 -15.09 -29.23 -30.58
N LEU A 100 -16.17 -28.54 -30.20
CA LEU A 100 -17.48 -28.74 -30.79
C LEU A 100 -17.46 -28.45 -32.29
N VAL A 101 -16.81 -27.37 -32.72
CA VAL A 101 -16.68 -27.01 -34.15
C VAL A 101 -15.85 -28.04 -34.89
N LEU A 102 -14.71 -28.48 -34.33
CA LEU A 102 -13.82 -29.43 -35.02
C LEU A 102 -14.45 -30.82 -35.19
N TYR A 103 -15.24 -31.27 -34.21
CA TYR A 103 -15.90 -32.58 -34.24
C TYR A 103 -17.37 -32.49 -34.68
N HIS A 104 -17.83 -31.33 -35.14
CA HIS A 104 -19.17 -31.20 -35.72
C HIS A 104 -19.25 -32.00 -37.02
N ARG A 105 -20.25 -32.88 -37.13
CA ARG A 105 -20.61 -33.53 -38.39
C ARG A 105 -21.93 -32.96 -38.86
N ASP A 106 -21.93 -32.41 -40.07
CA ASP A 106 -23.16 -32.02 -40.75
C ASP A 106 -23.94 -33.28 -41.15
N ASP A 107 -25.23 -33.34 -40.82
CA ASP A 107 -26.10 -34.43 -41.27
C ASP A 107 -26.16 -34.41 -42.82
N LEU A 108 -25.78 -35.52 -43.46
CA LEU A 108 -25.85 -35.69 -44.91
C LEU A 108 -27.30 -35.45 -45.39
N PRO A 109 -27.52 -34.68 -46.49
CA PRO A 109 -28.86 -34.48 -47.02
C PRO A 109 -29.45 -35.84 -47.42
N LYS A 110 -30.61 -36.19 -46.83
CA LYS A 110 -31.37 -37.40 -47.16
C LYS A 110 -31.55 -37.47 -48.69
N LYS A 111 -30.84 -38.40 -49.32
CA LYS A 111 -30.96 -38.70 -50.75
C LYS A 111 -32.42 -39.05 -51.02
N LYS A 112 -33.12 -38.23 -51.82
CA LYS A 112 -34.46 -38.59 -52.32
C LYS A 112 -34.32 -39.91 -53.07
N ALA A 113 -34.98 -40.96 -52.58
CA ALA A 113 -35.11 -42.22 -53.28
C ALA A 113 -36.04 -42.00 -54.48
N GLU A 114 -35.55 -42.34 -55.67
CA GLU A 114 -36.29 -42.43 -56.93
C GLU A 114 -36.91 -43.82 -57.05
#